data_AF-A0A2C6BB99-F1
#
_entry.id   AF-A0A2C6BB99-F1
#
_cell.length_a   1.000
_cell.length_b   1.000
_cell.length_c   1.000
_cell.angle_alpha   90.00
_cell.angle_beta   90.00
_cell.angle_gamma   90.00
#
_symmetry.space_group_name_H-M   'P 1'
#
loop_
_entity.id
_entity.type
_entity.pdbx_description
1 polymer ?
#
loop_
_entity_poly.entity_id
_entity_poly.type
_entity_poly.pdbx_seq_one_letter_code
_entity_poly.pdbx_strand_id
1 'polypeptide(L)'
;MKVLANILLLFLLLGCATNQGVQRTEDGDMAARKQKNHNKVKVDAAESSIDLTSYLRRIPGIQITGSGERATVQVRSNASAGAEYRPLYVVNGTPLGNSYSSLFSAVDPNEIKSVEVLKTPSETSRYGTQGSGGVILIELRDSE
;
A
#
# COMPACT_ATOMS: atom_id res chain seq x y z
N MET A 1 -9.17 0.99 61.33
CA MET A 1 -8.66 -0.29 60.79
C MET A 1 -8.15 0.01 59.38
N LYS A 2 -6.87 0.38 59.26
CA LYS A 2 -5.80 -0.47 58.70
C LYS A 2 -6.10 -0.92 57.26
N VAL A 3 -5.73 -0.07 56.30
CA VAL A 3 -5.16 -0.53 55.03
C VAL A 3 -3.98 0.38 54.70
N LEU A 4 -2.95 0.20 55.51
CA LEU A 4 -1.57 0.56 55.25
C LEU A 4 -0.96 -0.67 54.54
N ALA A 5 -0.70 -0.58 53.24
CA ALA A 5 0.06 -1.57 52.46
C ALA A 5 0.53 -0.83 51.20
N ASN A 6 1.77 -0.37 51.02
CA ASN A 6 3.07 -0.96 51.31
C ASN A 6 3.31 -2.30 50.59
N ILE A 7 3.49 -2.20 49.27
CA ILE A 7 4.26 -3.08 48.37
C ILE A 7 4.67 -2.10 47.24
N LEU A 8 5.85 -1.50 47.19
CA LEU A 8 7.20 -2.06 47.14
C LEU A 8 7.30 -3.31 46.25
N LEU A 9 7.35 -3.08 44.94
CA LEU A 9 8.08 -3.90 43.96
C LEU A 9 8.27 -3.02 42.71
N LEU A 10 9.40 -2.33 42.54
CA LEU A 10 10.64 -2.84 41.94
C LEU A 10 10.41 -3.54 40.59
N PHE A 11 10.44 -2.80 39.49
CA PHE A 11 10.89 -3.23 38.14
C PHE A 11 11.02 -1.95 37.29
N LEU A 12 12.05 -1.65 36.49
CA LEU A 12 13.39 -2.17 36.26
C LEU A 12 14.00 -1.11 35.31
N LEU A 13 14.59 -0.06 35.87
CA LEU A 13 15.44 0.86 35.12
C LEU A 13 16.90 0.44 35.32
N LEU A 14 17.65 0.55 34.23
CA LEU A 14 19.10 0.35 34.07
C LEU A 14 19.57 -1.08 33.79
N GLY A 15 20.13 -1.25 32.58
CA GLY A 15 21.44 -1.88 32.47
C GLY A 15 21.54 -3.15 31.63
N CYS A 16 21.22 -3.10 30.34
CA CYS A 16 21.88 -4.01 29.38
C CYS A 16 23.09 -3.28 28.78
N ALA A 17 24.28 -3.57 29.31
CA ALA A 17 25.54 -3.29 28.64
C ALA A 17 26.52 -4.41 28.96
N THR A 18 26.70 -5.35 28.03
CA THR A 18 28.00 -5.93 27.68
C THR A 18 27.87 -6.59 26.30
N ASN A 19 28.55 -6.03 25.30
CA ASN A 19 29.06 -6.85 24.20
C ASN A 19 30.53 -6.48 24.05
N GLN A 20 31.40 -7.39 24.49
CA GLN A 20 32.81 -7.37 24.19
C GLN A 20 33.01 -8.17 22.91
N GLY A 21 33.69 -7.60 21.93
CA GLY A 21 34.18 -8.39 20.83
C GLY A 21 34.83 -7.57 19.71
N VAL A 22 36.16 -7.44 19.82
CA VAL A 22 37.17 -7.49 18.73
C VAL A 22 37.06 -6.35 17.66
N GLN A 23 38.08 -5.59 17.26
CA GLN A 23 39.47 -5.87 16.90
C GLN A 23 40.30 -4.59 17.01
N ARG A 24 41.51 -4.71 17.57
CA ARG A 24 42.62 -3.80 17.25
C ARG A 24 43.31 -4.37 16.02
N THR A 25 43.41 -3.57 14.97
CA THR A 25 44.53 -3.59 14.03
C THR A 25 44.74 -2.16 13.56
N GLU A 26 45.86 -1.59 13.98
CA GLU A 26 46.48 -0.46 13.31
C GLU A 26 47.01 -0.91 11.95
N ASP A 27 47.31 0.07 11.10
CA ASP A 27 48.09 -0.01 9.87
C ASP A 27 47.33 -0.33 8.57
N GLY A 28 47.40 0.63 7.65
CA GLY A 28 47.36 0.36 6.21
C GLY A 28 46.12 0.84 5.46
N ASP A 29 46.34 1.89 4.67
CA ASP A 29 45.83 2.06 3.32
C ASP A 29 44.37 2.51 3.07
N MET A 30 44.31 3.63 2.36
CA MET A 30 43.18 4.17 1.62
C MET A 30 42.67 3.15 0.59
N ALA A 31 41.45 2.63 0.76
CA ALA A 31 40.74 1.98 -0.34
C ALA A 31 39.20 2.04 -0.20
N ALA A 32 38.60 2.75 -1.16
CA ALA A 32 37.31 2.46 -1.77
C ALA A 32 36.08 2.33 -0.84
N ARG A 33 35.35 3.44 -0.73
CA ARG A 33 33.90 3.47 -0.52
C ARG A 33 33.22 2.67 -1.63
N LYS A 34 32.96 1.38 -1.40
CA LYS A 34 32.14 0.54 -2.28
C LYS A 34 30.87 0.13 -1.55
N GLN A 35 29.95 1.08 -1.44
CA GLN A 35 28.56 0.80 -1.10
C GLN A 35 27.93 0.08 -2.30
N LYS A 36 28.13 -1.23 -2.40
CA LYS A 36 27.29 -2.09 -3.25
C LYS A 36 25.93 -2.19 -2.57
N ASN A 37 25.03 -1.28 -2.89
CA ASN A 37 23.61 -1.55 -2.72
C ASN A 37 23.28 -2.70 -3.67
N HIS A 38 23.15 -3.89 -3.12
CA HIS A 38 22.66 -5.06 -3.84
C HIS A 38 21.14 -4.95 -4.00
N ASN A 39 20.64 -3.85 -4.55
CA ASN A 39 19.30 -3.82 -5.12
C ASN A 39 19.39 -4.39 -6.54
N LYS A 40 19.85 -5.64 -6.62
CA LYS A 40 19.89 -6.40 -7.87
C LYS A 40 18.50 -6.95 -8.08
N VAL A 41 17.59 -6.09 -8.51
CA VAL A 41 16.36 -6.55 -9.15
C VAL A 41 16.78 -7.09 -10.50
N LYS A 42 16.93 -8.43 -10.60
CA LYS A 42 16.92 -9.10 -11.88
C LYS A 42 15.52 -8.95 -12.44
N VAL A 43 15.29 -7.89 -13.22
CA VAL A 43 14.19 -7.86 -14.17
C VAL A 43 14.66 -8.63 -15.39
N ASP A 44 14.49 -9.95 -15.32
CA ASP A 44 14.69 -10.81 -16.48
C ASP A 44 13.65 -10.40 -17.54
N ALA A 45 14.15 -10.26 -18.77
CA ALA A 45 13.48 -9.67 -19.93
C ALA A 45 12.24 -10.48 -20.40
N ALA A 46 11.11 -10.29 -19.73
CA ALA A 46 9.78 -10.47 -20.29
C ALA A 46 9.10 -9.10 -20.26
N GLU A 47 8.63 -8.64 -21.42
CA GLU A 47 8.11 -7.30 -21.69
C GLU A 47 7.35 -6.70 -20.51
N SER A 48 7.77 -5.50 -20.08
CA SER A 48 7.19 -4.81 -18.95
C SER A 48 5.83 -4.19 -19.30
N SER A 49 4.84 -5.02 -19.67
CA SER A 49 3.45 -4.61 -19.59
C SER A 49 3.14 -4.44 -18.10
N ILE A 50 2.98 -3.20 -17.66
CA ILE A 50 2.62 -2.91 -16.27
C ILE A 50 1.23 -3.48 -16.05
N ASP A 51 1.08 -4.49 -15.18
CA ASP A 51 -0.23 -5.02 -14.80
C ASP A 51 -1.10 -3.94 -14.13
N LEU A 52 -2.42 -3.94 -14.38
CA LEU A 52 -3.36 -2.96 -13.82
C LEU A 52 -3.28 -2.92 -12.28
N THR A 53 -3.19 -4.09 -11.64
CA THR A 53 -3.04 -4.19 -10.18
C THR A 53 -1.80 -3.46 -9.70
N SER A 54 -0.69 -3.63 -10.42
CA SER A 54 0.59 -3.01 -10.10
C SER A 54 0.58 -1.50 -10.36
N TYR A 55 -0.14 -1.06 -11.38
CA TYR A 55 -0.38 0.35 -11.66
C TYR A 55 -1.16 1.02 -10.51
N LEU A 56 -2.32 0.46 -10.15
CA LEU A 56 -3.20 1.02 -9.11
C LEU A 56 -2.52 1.04 -7.73
N ARG A 57 -1.62 0.10 -7.44
CA ARG A 57 -0.84 0.06 -6.19
C ARG A 57 0.06 1.29 -6.00
N ARG A 58 0.43 1.99 -7.08
CA ARG A 58 1.26 3.20 -7.03
C ARG A 58 0.43 4.45 -6.66
N ILE A 59 -0.90 4.35 -6.67
CA ILE A 59 -1.80 5.48 -6.44
C ILE A 59 -2.03 5.68 -4.94
N PRO A 60 -1.85 6.91 -4.41
CA PRO A 60 -1.96 7.17 -2.98
C PRO A 60 -3.39 7.00 -2.45
N GLY A 61 -3.52 6.20 -1.40
CA GLY A 61 -4.80 5.94 -0.72
C GLY A 61 -5.58 4.76 -1.29
N ILE A 62 -5.04 4.08 -2.31
CA ILE A 62 -5.49 2.74 -2.71
C ILE A 62 -4.63 1.72 -1.96
N GLN A 63 -5.28 0.74 -1.34
CA GLN A 63 -4.67 -0.43 -0.74
C GLN A 63 -5.11 -1.65 -1.53
N ILE A 64 -4.16 -2.48 -1.93
CA ILE A 64 -4.44 -3.67 -2.73
C ILE A 64 -3.80 -4.89 -2.06
N THR A 65 -4.63 -5.90 -1.81
CA THR A 65 -4.21 -7.22 -1.32
C THR A 65 -4.38 -8.24 -2.45
N GLY A 66 -3.39 -9.11 -2.66
CA GLY A 66 -3.41 -10.07 -3.77
C GLY A 66 -2.88 -9.49 -5.09
N SER A 67 -3.24 -10.15 -6.20
CA SER A 67 -2.71 -9.88 -7.54
C SER A 67 -3.68 -10.31 -8.64
N GLY A 68 -3.58 -9.68 -9.81
CA GLY A 68 -4.41 -9.96 -10.98
C GLY A 68 -5.90 -9.72 -10.71
N GLU A 69 -6.76 -10.37 -11.49
CA GLU A 69 -8.21 -10.23 -11.42
C GLU A 69 -8.82 -10.48 -10.03
N ARG A 70 -8.17 -11.31 -9.21
CA ARG A 70 -8.63 -11.69 -7.86
C ARG A 70 -8.15 -10.76 -6.75
N ALA A 71 -7.47 -9.65 -7.09
CA ALA A 71 -7.01 -8.71 -6.09
C ALA A 71 -8.19 -8.01 -5.40
N THR A 72 -8.02 -7.74 -4.10
CA THR A 72 -8.95 -6.95 -3.32
C THR A 72 -8.43 -5.53 -3.22
N VAL A 73 -9.19 -4.58 -3.75
CA VAL A 73 -8.87 -3.16 -3.68
C VAL A 73 -9.74 -2.48 -2.63
N GLN A 74 -9.13 -1.62 -1.83
CA GLN A 74 -9.77 -0.82 -0.81
C GLN A 74 -9.25 0.61 -0.89
N VAL A 75 -10.14 1.60 -0.82
CA VAL A 75 -9.75 3.00 -0.63
C VAL A 75 -9.64 3.22 0.88
N ARG A 76 -8.53 3.82 1.36
CA ARG A 76 -8.22 3.93 2.79
C ARG A 76 -9.43 4.37 3.62
N SER A 77 -10.00 3.40 4.31
CA SER A 77 -10.76 3.53 5.55
C SER A 77 -10.06 2.63 6.56
N ASN A 78 -10.05 3.03 7.82
CA ASN A 78 -9.78 2.21 8.99
C ASN A 78 -10.89 1.15 9.16
N ALA A 79 -11.13 0.39 8.10
CA ALA A 79 -12.04 -0.73 8.10
C ALA A 79 -11.52 -1.74 9.10
N SER A 80 -12.30 -1.99 10.15
CA SER A 80 -12.09 -3.11 11.04
C SER A 80 -11.83 -4.35 10.19
N ALA A 81 -10.80 -5.13 10.54
CA ALA A 81 -10.44 -6.35 9.83
C ALA A 81 -11.69 -7.25 9.71
N GLY A 82 -12.33 -7.27 8.53
CA GLY A 82 -13.57 -8.00 8.27
C GLY A 82 -14.66 -7.24 7.52
N ALA A 83 -14.63 -5.91 7.46
CA ALA A 83 -15.59 -5.15 6.66
C ALA A 83 -15.10 -5.01 5.21
N GLU A 84 -15.85 -5.59 4.26
CA GLU A 84 -15.55 -5.49 2.82
C GLU A 84 -16.00 -4.14 2.23
N TYR A 85 -15.29 -3.07 2.58
CA TYR A 85 -15.48 -1.76 1.93
C TYR A 85 -14.80 -1.76 0.55
N ARG A 86 -15.51 -2.30 -0.44
CA ARG A 86 -15.10 -2.27 -1.85
C ARG A 86 -15.45 -0.91 -2.46
N PRO A 87 -14.54 -0.25 -3.18
CA PRO A 87 -14.85 1.00 -3.86
C PRO A 87 -15.78 0.76 -5.04
N LEU A 88 -16.47 1.80 -5.49
CA LEU A 88 -17.13 1.82 -6.79
C LEU A 88 -16.11 2.19 -7.87
N TYR A 89 -16.05 1.41 -8.94
CA TYR A 89 -15.24 1.72 -10.11
C TYR A 89 -16.09 2.46 -11.14
N VAL A 90 -15.57 3.58 -11.63
CA VAL A 90 -16.19 4.39 -12.69
C VAL A 90 -15.17 4.55 -13.79
N VAL A 91 -15.49 4.13 -15.00
CA VAL A 91 -14.62 4.23 -16.18
C VAL A 91 -15.29 5.15 -17.18
N ASN A 92 -14.60 6.22 -17.60
CA ASN A 92 -15.14 7.22 -18.54
C ASN A 92 -16.54 7.73 -18.14
N GLY A 93 -16.74 7.99 -16.85
CA GLY A 93 -18.03 8.43 -16.29
C GLY A 93 -19.10 7.35 -16.14
N THR A 94 -18.86 6.12 -16.60
CA THR A 94 -19.80 5.00 -16.48
C THR A 94 -19.45 4.11 -15.28
N PRO A 95 -20.38 3.87 -14.34
CA PRO A 95 -20.13 2.99 -13.20
C PRO A 95 -20.09 1.51 -13.63
N LEU A 96 -18.99 0.82 -13.33
CA LEU A 96 -18.83 -0.62 -13.55
C LEU A 96 -19.25 -1.46 -12.32
N GLY A 97 -19.45 -0.83 -11.17
CA GLY A 97 -19.83 -1.49 -9.92
C GLY A 97 -18.64 -1.69 -8.96
N ASN A 98 -18.81 -2.57 -7.97
CA ASN A 98 -17.83 -2.76 -6.89
C ASN A 98 -16.92 -3.99 -7.07
N SER A 99 -17.02 -4.69 -8.20
CA SER A 99 -16.17 -5.86 -8.48
C SER A 99 -14.87 -5.46 -9.15
N TYR A 100 -13.73 -5.85 -8.55
CA TYR A 100 -12.42 -5.57 -9.15
C TYR A 100 -12.20 -6.37 -10.44
N SER A 101 -12.74 -7.59 -10.53
CA SER A 101 -12.60 -8.41 -11.75
C SER A 101 -13.20 -7.75 -12.99
N SER A 102 -14.34 -7.08 -12.81
CA SER A 102 -15.01 -6.32 -13.87
C SER A 102 -14.16 -5.15 -14.34
N LEU A 103 -13.50 -4.45 -13.41
CA LEU A 103 -12.54 -3.42 -13.78
C LEU A 103 -11.32 -4.00 -14.48
N PHE A 104 -10.75 -5.08 -13.95
CA PHE A 104 -9.55 -5.74 -14.47
C PHE A 104 -9.71 -6.20 -15.92
N SER A 105 -10.91 -6.64 -16.29
CA SER A 105 -11.22 -7.07 -17.67
C SER A 105 -11.56 -5.91 -18.61
N ALA A 106 -11.92 -4.74 -18.07
CA ALA A 106 -12.43 -3.60 -18.86
C ALA A 106 -11.39 -2.50 -19.11
N VAL A 107 -10.28 -2.49 -18.36
CA VAL A 107 -9.28 -1.41 -18.42
C VAL A 107 -7.91 -1.97 -18.74
N ASP A 108 -7.35 -1.53 -19.86
CA ASP A 108 -5.94 -1.72 -20.17
C ASP A 108 -5.10 -0.63 -19.44
N PRO A 109 -4.09 -1.01 -18.64
CA PRO A 109 -3.21 -0.06 -17.98
C PRO A 109 -2.47 0.90 -18.92
N ASN A 110 -2.25 0.55 -20.19
CA ASN A 110 -1.62 1.41 -21.19
C ASN A 110 -2.55 2.51 -21.69
N GLU A 111 -3.86 2.29 -21.64
CA GLU A 111 -4.87 3.25 -22.07
C GLU A 111 -5.30 4.19 -20.96
N ILE A 112 -4.78 4.04 -19.73
CA ILE A 112 -5.13 4.94 -18.63
C ILE A 112 -4.58 6.33 -18.90
N LYS A 113 -5.48 7.32 -18.94
CA LYS A 113 -5.16 8.74 -19.00
C LYS A 113 -4.98 9.31 -17.60
N SER A 114 -5.95 9.04 -16.72
CA SER A 114 -5.95 9.56 -15.35
C SER A 114 -6.68 8.60 -14.41
N VAL A 115 -6.30 8.65 -13.12
CA VAL A 115 -7.03 7.95 -12.06
C VAL A 115 -7.21 8.90 -10.88
N GLU A 116 -8.45 9.06 -10.45
CA GLU A 116 -8.83 9.88 -9.32
C GLU A 116 -9.51 9.01 -8.26
N VAL A 117 -9.25 9.30 -6.99
CA VAL A 117 -9.79 8.52 -5.87
C VAL A 117 -10.58 9.45 -4.96
N LEU A 118 -11.90 9.30 -4.97
CA LEU A 118 -12.82 10.04 -4.11
C LEU A 118 -12.91 9.36 -2.76
N LYS A 119 -12.66 10.14 -1.70
CA LYS A 119 -12.51 9.63 -0.33
C LYS A 119 -13.50 10.23 0.64
N THR A 120 -13.97 11.44 0.37
CA THR A 120 -14.85 12.16 1.30
C THR A 120 -16.32 11.90 1.02
N PRO A 121 -17.20 12.04 2.03
CA PRO A 121 -18.64 11.91 1.84
C PRO A 121 -19.21 12.87 0.79
N SER A 122 -18.69 14.11 0.72
CA SER A 122 -19.16 15.11 -0.24
C SER A 122 -18.91 14.68 -1.69
N GLU A 123 -17.74 14.11 -1.97
CA GLU A 123 -17.38 13.61 -3.30
C GLU A 123 -18.15 12.34 -3.68
N THR A 124 -18.26 11.40 -2.73
CA THR A 124 -18.88 10.09 -2.94
C THR A 124 -20.42 10.14 -2.94
N SER A 125 -21.04 11.16 -2.34
CA SER A 125 -22.50 11.32 -2.27
C SER A 125 -23.18 11.32 -3.64
N ARG A 126 -22.49 11.76 -4.68
CA ARG A 126 -22.97 11.73 -6.08
C ARG A 126 -23.20 10.32 -6.61
N TYR A 127 -22.56 9.32 -5.99
CA TYR A 127 -22.61 7.90 -6.38
C TYR A 127 -23.42 7.04 -5.39
N GLY A 128 -24.08 7.66 -4.41
CA GLY A 128 -24.98 6.99 -3.47
C GLY A 128 -24.31 5.93 -2.61
N THR A 129 -25.07 4.87 -2.26
CA THR A 129 -24.62 3.80 -1.35
C THR A 129 -23.46 2.98 -1.91
N GLN A 130 -23.36 2.86 -3.24
CA GLN A 130 -22.28 2.12 -3.91
C GLN A 130 -20.92 2.79 -3.73
N GLY A 131 -20.88 4.12 -3.56
CA GLY A 131 -19.68 4.91 -3.30
C GLY A 131 -19.26 4.98 -1.83
N SER A 132 -19.98 4.32 -0.92
CA SER A 132 -19.69 4.37 0.53
C SER A 132 -18.32 3.81 0.92
N GLY A 133 -17.79 2.88 0.11
CA GLY A 133 -16.43 2.35 0.23
C GLY A 133 -15.35 3.19 -0.48
N GLY A 134 -15.72 4.38 -0.97
CA GLY A 134 -14.91 5.21 -1.87
C GLY A 134 -15.26 4.99 -3.34
N VAL A 135 -14.78 5.89 -4.20
CA VAL A 135 -14.97 5.79 -5.66
C VAL A 135 -13.62 5.96 -6.34
N ILE A 136 -13.33 5.09 -7.30
CA ILE A 136 -12.14 5.18 -8.14
C ILE A 136 -12.61 5.52 -9.55
N LEU A 137 -12.27 6.72 -10.01
CA LEU A 137 -12.56 7.20 -11.34
C LEU A 137 -11.34 6.94 -12.21
N ILE A 138 -11.57 6.37 -13.38
CA ILE A 138 -10.55 6.04 -14.36
C ILE A 138 -11.00 6.68 -15.66
N GLU A 139 -10.17 7.57 -16.19
CA GLU A 139 -10.32 8.05 -17.56
C GLU A 139 -9.34 7.30 -18.44
N LEU A 140 -9.85 6.79 -19.55
CA LEU A 140 -9.04 6.21 -20.61
C LEU A 140 -8.66 7.31 -21.61
N ARG A 141 -7.60 7.04 -22.37
CA ARG A 141 -7.24 7.81 -23.55
C ARG A 141 -8.28 7.53 -24.63
N ASP A 142 -8.61 8.55 -25.41
CA ASP A 142 -9.39 8.34 -26.62
C ASP A 142 -8.56 7.46 -27.56
N SER A 143 -9.13 6.34 -28.00
CA SER A 143 -8.54 5.51 -29.04
C SER A 143 -8.83 6.15 -30.40
N GLU A 144 -7.80 6.73 -31.02
CA GLU A 144 -7.84 7.25 -32.40
C GLU A 144 -7.62 6.13 -33.43
#